data_AF-A0A2H4SA66-F1
#
_entry.id   AF-A0A2H4SA66-F1
#
_cell.length_a   1.000
_cell.length_b   1.000
_cell.length_c   1.000
_cell.angle_alpha   90.00
_cell.angle_beta   90.00
_cell.angle_gamma   90.00
#
_symmetry.space_group_name_H-M   'P 1'
#
loop_
_entity.id
_entity.type
_entity.pdbx_description
1 polymer ?
#
loop_
_entity_poly.entity_id
_entity_poly.type
_entity_poly.pdbx_seq_one_letter_code
_entity_poly.pdbx_strand_id
1 'polypeptide(L)'
;MANSYEHELKLAELAVQKAVIVTRKVLQLVEKGELAKDDKTPVSLADFAAQALLVAAIHHRFPDDTIVGEEDTRLLATNPALVERVWQLVASSRLDDAASEALLHAPASAADMLRCIELGGRSYAGPTGRVWMLDPVDGTKGFLRGGQYVVCATLLVDGAETVAAFGCPHVDVAAGAISEQDAQTDGTAAAGCLVAAIRGRGAFVRPLSTGALAERRRIEQRRPVDDLRRLRFCENAETTSPQFAGRAEIAAALGATTWAPMHIFSTQLRYLALALGLADVVLRAPRPGEAPPHIWDHAGGVMVFAEAGGKVTDLNGKDLVFTAGRDLTENFGLVACPAGIHAQVIEAVKGVFAAYPEYNGIVQS
;
A
#
# COMPACT_ATOMS: atom_id res chain seq x y z
N MET A 1 -21.43 -4.82 22.41
CA MET A 1 -20.02 -4.42 22.60
C MET A 1 -19.47 -4.09 21.23
N ALA A 2 -18.88 -2.91 21.02
CA ALA A 2 -18.28 -2.59 19.72
C ALA A 2 -17.18 -3.61 19.42
N ASN A 3 -17.21 -4.20 18.22
CA ASN A 3 -16.23 -5.21 17.80
C ASN A 3 -14.84 -4.55 17.81
N SER A 4 -13.86 -5.15 18.49
CA SER A 4 -12.57 -4.48 18.70
C SER A 4 -11.63 -4.56 17.50
N TYR A 5 -11.87 -5.50 16.59
CA TYR A 5 -11.03 -5.83 15.43
C TYR A 5 -9.55 -6.16 15.73
N GLU A 6 -9.19 -6.36 17.01
CA GLU A 6 -7.81 -6.71 17.41
C GLU A 6 -7.41 -8.11 16.92
N HIS A 7 -8.39 -9.00 16.76
CA HIS A 7 -8.16 -10.35 16.25
C HIS A 7 -7.87 -10.34 14.75
N GLU A 8 -8.68 -9.62 13.97
CA GLU A 8 -8.44 -9.34 12.56
C GLU A 8 -7.09 -8.68 12.35
N LEU A 9 -6.77 -7.65 13.16
CA LEU A 9 -5.48 -6.98 13.08
C LEU A 9 -4.33 -7.95 13.36
N LYS A 10 -4.37 -8.70 14.47
CA LYS A 10 -3.29 -9.63 14.83
C LYS A 10 -3.03 -10.67 13.74
N LEU A 11 -4.10 -11.21 13.13
CA LEU A 11 -3.98 -12.16 12.02
C LEU A 11 -3.33 -11.48 10.79
N ALA A 12 -3.80 -10.29 10.42
CA ALA A 12 -3.27 -9.54 9.28
C ALA A 12 -1.79 -9.19 9.48
N GLU A 13 -1.39 -8.72 10.67
CA GLU A 13 -0.01 -8.39 10.98
C GLU A 13 0.92 -9.62 10.87
N LEU A 14 0.49 -10.78 11.37
CA LEU A 14 1.25 -12.03 11.27
C LEU A 14 1.33 -12.54 9.83
N ALA A 15 0.22 -12.49 9.08
CA ALA A 15 0.18 -12.90 7.68
C ALA A 15 1.08 -12.01 6.81
N VAL A 16 1.05 -10.69 7.02
CA VAL A 16 1.93 -9.71 6.37
C VAL A 16 3.39 -9.97 6.75
N GLN A 17 3.71 -10.22 8.02
CA GLN A 17 5.09 -10.53 8.42
C GLN A 17 5.60 -11.81 7.75
N LYS A 18 4.77 -12.85 7.66
CA LYS A 18 5.11 -14.08 6.93
C LYS A 18 5.29 -13.85 5.42
N ALA A 19 4.44 -13.02 4.82
CA ALA A 19 4.57 -12.65 3.42
C ALA A 19 5.86 -11.84 3.16
N VAL A 20 6.26 -10.94 4.07
CA VAL A 20 7.55 -10.23 3.98
C VAL A 20 8.75 -11.19 3.98
N ILE A 21 8.68 -12.32 4.71
CA ILE A 21 9.74 -13.33 4.66
C ILE A 21 9.89 -13.88 3.23
N VAL A 22 8.78 -14.18 2.55
CA VAL A 22 8.85 -14.72 1.18
C VAL A 22 9.32 -13.67 0.17
N THR A 23 8.88 -12.41 0.29
CA THR A 23 9.33 -11.34 -0.60
C THR A 23 10.84 -11.06 -0.44
N ARG A 24 11.36 -11.09 0.80
CA ARG A 24 12.81 -10.98 1.07
C ARG A 24 13.62 -12.12 0.46
N LYS A 25 13.12 -13.36 0.50
CA LYS A 25 13.77 -14.49 -0.19
C LYS A 25 13.86 -14.25 -1.69
N VAL A 26 12.79 -13.73 -2.31
CA VAL A 26 12.77 -13.44 -3.75
C VAL A 26 13.77 -12.35 -4.12
N LEU A 27 13.96 -11.32 -3.29
CA LEU A 27 14.98 -10.28 -3.54
C LEU A 27 16.41 -10.83 -3.62
N GLN A 28 16.69 -11.94 -2.93
CA GLN A 28 18.00 -12.60 -2.93
C GLN A 28 18.20 -13.55 -4.11
N LEU A 29 17.16 -13.80 -4.92
CA LEU A 29 17.28 -14.63 -6.11
C LEU A 29 17.96 -13.86 -7.24
N VAL A 30 18.81 -14.56 -8.00
CA VAL A 30 19.43 -14.05 -9.23
C VAL A 30 18.35 -13.69 -10.26
N GLU A 31 17.36 -14.57 -10.42
CA GLU A 31 16.18 -14.32 -11.23
C GLU A 31 14.95 -14.15 -10.34
N LYS A 32 14.49 -12.90 -10.20
CA LYS A 32 13.28 -12.55 -9.45
C LYS A 32 11.98 -13.01 -10.14
N GLY A 33 12.10 -13.51 -11.37
CA GLY A 33 10.98 -13.98 -12.19
C GLY A 33 10.06 -12.84 -12.63
N GLU A 34 10.65 -11.74 -13.09
CA GLU A 34 9.92 -10.61 -13.65
C GLU A 34 9.13 -11.04 -14.89
N LEU A 35 7.84 -10.77 -14.86
CA LEU A 35 6.89 -10.94 -15.95
C LEU A 35 6.13 -9.63 -16.13
N ALA A 36 5.51 -9.44 -17.29
CA ALA A 36 4.64 -8.30 -17.54
C ALA A 36 3.19 -8.76 -17.67
N LYS A 37 2.28 -8.05 -16.99
CA LYS A 37 0.82 -8.20 -17.17
C LYS A 37 0.38 -7.59 -18.51
N ASP A 38 -0.88 -7.81 -18.89
CA ASP A 38 -1.47 -7.30 -20.15
C ASP A 38 -1.37 -5.76 -20.27
N ASP A 39 -1.46 -5.06 -19.15
CA ASP A 39 -1.34 -3.59 -19.03
C ASP A 39 0.12 -3.10 -18.91
N LYS A 40 1.10 -4.02 -19.06
CA LYS A 40 2.55 -3.81 -18.97
C LYS A 40 3.07 -3.45 -17.58
N THR A 41 2.24 -3.58 -16.53
CA THR A 41 2.74 -3.52 -15.16
C THR A 41 3.58 -4.77 -14.85
N PRO A 42 4.69 -4.63 -14.09
CA PRO A 42 5.53 -5.77 -13.74
C PRO A 42 4.89 -6.60 -12.63
N VAL A 43 5.12 -7.91 -12.66
CA VAL A 43 4.81 -8.86 -11.59
C VAL A 43 5.99 -9.79 -11.38
N SER A 44 6.21 -10.27 -10.16
CA SER A 44 7.31 -11.17 -9.81
C SER A 44 6.83 -12.43 -9.08
N LEU A 45 7.76 -13.34 -8.80
CA LEU A 45 7.47 -14.50 -7.94
C LEU A 45 6.97 -14.11 -6.54
N ALA A 46 7.38 -12.93 -6.05
CA ALA A 46 7.03 -12.42 -4.74
C ALA A 46 5.53 -12.12 -4.65
N ASP A 47 4.96 -11.52 -5.69
CA ASP A 47 3.56 -11.10 -5.78
C ASP A 47 2.63 -12.32 -5.65
N PHE A 48 2.87 -13.37 -6.45
CA PHE A 48 2.09 -14.61 -6.37
C PHE A 48 2.25 -15.34 -5.03
N ALA A 49 3.48 -15.44 -4.51
CA ALA A 49 3.73 -16.17 -3.26
C ALA A 49 3.15 -15.44 -2.05
N ALA A 50 3.30 -14.11 -1.98
CA ALA A 50 2.74 -13.30 -0.91
C ALA A 50 1.21 -13.30 -0.95
N GLN A 51 0.59 -13.18 -2.12
CA GLN A 51 -0.87 -13.25 -2.23
C GLN A 51 -1.40 -14.62 -1.76
N ALA A 52 -0.77 -15.71 -2.19
CA ALA A 52 -1.18 -17.05 -1.75
C ALA A 52 -1.16 -17.20 -0.22
N LEU A 53 -0.11 -16.69 0.45
CA LEU A 53 0.03 -16.74 1.91
C LEU A 53 -0.99 -15.85 2.62
N LEU A 54 -1.19 -14.62 2.16
CA LEU A 54 -2.16 -13.67 2.72
C LEU A 54 -3.58 -14.22 2.61
N VAL A 55 -3.98 -14.67 1.40
CA VAL A 55 -5.31 -15.22 1.15
C VAL A 55 -5.54 -16.48 1.98
N ALA A 56 -4.58 -17.42 2.02
CA ALA A 56 -4.73 -18.64 2.79
C ALA A 56 -4.96 -18.37 4.29
N ALA A 57 -4.19 -17.46 4.88
CA ALA A 57 -4.33 -17.10 6.29
C ALA A 57 -5.68 -16.44 6.58
N ILE A 58 -6.08 -15.47 5.76
CA ILE A 58 -7.33 -14.73 5.93
C ILE A 58 -8.54 -15.62 5.69
N HIS A 59 -8.60 -16.32 4.55
CA HIS A 59 -9.76 -17.12 4.17
C HIS A 59 -9.99 -18.30 5.11
N HIS A 60 -8.92 -18.92 5.63
CA HIS A 60 -9.07 -19.98 6.62
C HIS A 60 -9.77 -19.49 7.89
N ARG A 61 -9.47 -18.26 8.33
CA ARG A 61 -10.04 -17.69 9.55
C ARG A 61 -11.41 -17.03 9.33
N PHE A 62 -11.60 -16.44 8.16
CA PHE A 62 -12.79 -15.71 7.76
C PHE A 62 -13.29 -16.24 6.41
N PRO A 63 -13.87 -17.46 6.38
CA PRO A 63 -14.24 -18.13 5.13
C PRO A 63 -15.34 -17.42 4.34
N ASP A 64 -16.17 -16.62 5.03
CA ASP A 64 -17.29 -15.89 4.43
C ASP A 64 -16.90 -14.46 4.00
N ASP A 65 -15.70 -13.97 4.36
CA ASP A 65 -15.24 -12.65 3.95
C ASP A 65 -14.84 -12.68 2.47
N THR A 66 -15.17 -11.61 1.74
CA THR A 66 -14.70 -11.43 0.36
C THR A 66 -13.23 -11.03 0.38
N ILE A 67 -12.43 -11.50 -0.58
CA ILE A 67 -11.03 -11.13 -0.70
C ILE A 67 -10.76 -10.62 -2.11
N VAL A 68 -10.26 -9.40 -2.21
CA VAL A 68 -9.84 -8.72 -3.44
C VAL A 68 -8.32 -8.59 -3.38
N GLY A 69 -7.63 -9.40 -4.17
CA GLY A 69 -6.18 -9.35 -4.35
C GLY A 69 -5.83 -8.88 -5.75
N GLU A 70 -4.66 -8.26 -5.91
CA GLU A 70 -4.18 -7.76 -7.20
C GLU A 70 -3.99 -8.87 -8.24
N GLU A 71 -3.42 -10.01 -7.84
CA GLU A 71 -2.95 -11.04 -8.77
C GLU A 71 -4.01 -12.10 -9.10
N ASP A 72 -3.87 -12.75 -10.25
CA ASP A 72 -4.66 -13.93 -10.64
C ASP A 72 -3.76 -15.02 -11.26
N THR A 73 -4.35 -16.16 -11.62
CA THR A 73 -3.59 -17.30 -12.13
C THR A 73 -3.36 -17.30 -13.65
N ARG A 74 -3.76 -16.27 -14.41
CA ARG A 74 -3.65 -16.28 -15.89
C ARG A 74 -2.22 -16.51 -16.38
N LEU A 75 -1.24 -15.84 -15.76
CA LEU A 75 0.19 -15.99 -16.09
C LEU A 75 0.77 -17.32 -15.58
N LEU A 76 0.17 -17.93 -14.55
CA LEU A 76 0.60 -19.20 -13.98
C LEU A 76 0.04 -20.40 -14.75
N ALA A 77 -1.18 -20.29 -15.27
CA ALA A 77 -1.94 -21.39 -15.90
C ALA A 77 -1.23 -21.99 -17.11
N THR A 78 -0.38 -21.22 -17.78
CA THR A 78 0.37 -21.64 -18.98
C THR A 78 1.82 -22.00 -18.69
N ASN A 79 2.27 -21.92 -17.44
CA ASN A 79 3.67 -22.11 -17.07
C ASN A 79 3.87 -22.99 -15.82
N PRO A 80 3.86 -24.34 -15.98
CA PRO A 80 4.02 -25.27 -14.86
C PRO A 80 5.34 -25.10 -14.08
N ALA A 81 6.43 -24.70 -14.76
CA ALA A 81 7.71 -24.45 -14.10
C ALA A 81 7.65 -23.24 -13.17
N LEU A 82 6.90 -22.20 -13.57
CA LEU A 82 6.65 -21.02 -12.73
C LEU A 82 5.79 -21.39 -11.51
N VAL A 83 4.74 -22.19 -11.70
CA VAL A 83 3.91 -22.70 -10.59
C VAL A 83 4.76 -23.43 -9.56
N GLU A 84 5.66 -24.31 -10.00
CA GLU A 84 6.55 -25.03 -9.09
C GLU A 84 7.49 -24.09 -8.33
N ARG A 85 8.07 -23.08 -9.01
CA ARG A 85 8.92 -22.07 -8.34
C ARG A 85 8.17 -21.29 -7.26
N VAL A 86 6.95 -20.83 -7.55
CA VAL A 86 6.11 -20.12 -6.57
C VAL A 86 5.75 -21.06 -5.42
N TRP A 87 5.41 -22.32 -5.72
CA TRP A 87 5.09 -23.31 -4.70
C TRP A 87 6.26 -23.58 -3.74
N GLN A 88 7.48 -23.73 -4.24
CA GLN A 88 8.67 -23.90 -3.40
C GLN A 88 8.93 -22.70 -2.47
N LEU A 89 8.65 -21.48 -2.95
CA LEU A 89 8.74 -20.27 -2.13
C LEU A 89 7.67 -20.25 -1.02
N VAL A 90 6.43 -20.61 -1.34
CA VAL A 90 5.32 -20.69 -0.38
C VAL A 90 5.59 -21.78 0.66
N ALA A 91 5.89 -23.01 0.22
CA ALA A 91 6.09 -24.17 1.08
C ALA A 91 7.28 -24.04 2.04
N SER A 92 8.32 -23.29 1.64
CA SER A 92 9.49 -23.05 2.49
C SER A 92 9.35 -21.85 3.44
N SER A 93 8.25 -21.10 3.38
CA SER A 93 8.08 -19.85 4.15
C SER A 93 7.21 -20.06 5.38
N ARG A 94 7.75 -19.70 6.55
CA ARG A 94 7.11 -19.84 7.86
C ARG A 94 7.65 -18.77 8.81
N LEU A 95 6.88 -18.46 9.85
CA LEU A 95 7.39 -17.75 11.02
C LEU A 95 8.24 -18.69 11.87
N ASP A 96 9.26 -18.15 12.53
CA ASP A 96 10.15 -18.90 13.44
C ASP A 96 9.49 -19.19 14.81
N ASP A 97 8.49 -18.39 15.19
CA ASP A 97 7.71 -18.61 16.40
C ASP A 97 6.53 -19.55 16.14
N ALA A 98 6.57 -20.75 16.71
CA ALA A 98 5.58 -21.79 16.47
C ALA A 98 4.16 -21.40 16.92
N ALA A 99 4.03 -20.60 17.99
CA ALA A 99 2.73 -20.16 18.49
C ALA A 99 2.06 -19.18 17.51
N SER A 100 2.85 -18.25 16.95
CA SER A 100 2.39 -17.32 15.92
C SER A 100 2.11 -18.02 14.59
N GLU A 101 2.98 -18.95 14.18
CA GLU A 101 2.78 -19.75 12.96
C GLU A 101 1.50 -20.58 13.04
N ALA A 102 1.18 -21.17 14.20
CA ALA A 102 -0.03 -21.96 14.41
C ALA A 102 -1.34 -21.15 14.32
N LEU A 103 -1.28 -19.80 14.37
CA LEU A 103 -2.43 -18.95 14.13
C LEU A 103 -2.72 -18.75 12.64
N LEU A 104 -1.75 -19.03 11.78
CA LEU A 104 -1.85 -18.87 10.34
C LEU A 104 -2.16 -20.20 9.66
N HIS A 105 -2.81 -20.10 8.51
CA HIS A 105 -2.95 -21.21 7.57
C HIS A 105 -2.06 -20.94 6.35
N ALA A 106 -1.48 -22.01 5.79
CA ALA A 106 -0.71 -21.95 4.56
C ALA A 106 -1.28 -22.96 3.56
N PRO A 107 -1.17 -22.71 2.24
CA PRO A 107 -1.61 -23.68 1.25
C PRO A 107 -0.91 -25.04 1.44
N ALA A 108 -1.66 -26.13 1.35
CA ALA A 108 -1.13 -27.49 1.58
C ALA A 108 -0.50 -28.11 0.32
N SER A 109 -0.77 -27.55 -0.85
CA SER A 109 -0.27 -28.02 -2.14
C SER A 109 -0.18 -26.87 -3.16
N ALA A 110 0.51 -27.10 -4.28
CA ALA A 110 0.52 -26.16 -5.40
C ALA A 110 -0.89 -25.90 -5.97
N ALA A 111 -1.78 -26.90 -5.95
CA ALA A 111 -3.17 -26.73 -6.37
C ALA A 111 -3.94 -25.83 -5.40
N ASP A 112 -3.75 -25.98 -4.10
CA ASP A 112 -4.36 -25.11 -3.09
C ASP A 112 -3.80 -23.68 -3.16
N MET A 113 -2.50 -23.54 -3.46
CA MET A 113 -1.86 -22.25 -3.68
C MET A 113 -2.51 -21.50 -4.85
N LEU A 114 -2.70 -22.17 -5.99
CA LEU A 114 -3.39 -21.58 -7.15
C LEU A 114 -4.83 -21.16 -6.82
N ARG A 115 -5.55 -21.99 -6.05
CA ARG A 115 -6.90 -21.63 -5.57
C ARG A 115 -6.90 -20.38 -4.70
N CYS A 116 -5.91 -20.23 -3.81
CA CYS A 116 -5.78 -19.04 -2.97
C CYS A 116 -5.51 -17.79 -3.82
N ILE A 117 -4.59 -17.87 -4.80
CA ILE A 117 -4.32 -16.74 -5.70
C ILE A 117 -5.60 -16.34 -6.44
N GLU A 118 -6.32 -17.32 -7.02
CA GLU A 118 -7.51 -17.04 -7.83
C GLU A 118 -8.68 -16.47 -7.04
N LEU A 119 -8.82 -16.85 -5.76
CA LEU A 119 -9.85 -16.32 -4.87
C LEU A 119 -9.74 -14.79 -4.70
N GLY A 120 -8.50 -14.27 -4.62
CA GLY A 120 -8.24 -12.84 -4.58
C GLY A 120 -8.45 -12.16 -5.94
N GLY A 121 -7.97 -12.78 -7.02
CA GLY A 121 -7.90 -12.16 -8.34
C GLY A 121 -9.24 -11.89 -9.04
N ARG A 122 -10.31 -12.61 -8.68
CA ARG A 122 -11.62 -12.50 -9.37
C ARG A 122 -12.69 -11.67 -8.65
N SER A 123 -12.46 -11.34 -7.38
CA SER A 123 -13.48 -10.67 -6.56
C SER A 123 -13.47 -9.16 -6.76
N TYR A 124 -14.53 -8.49 -6.34
CA TYR A 124 -14.61 -7.02 -6.29
C TYR A 124 -15.21 -6.56 -4.97
N ALA A 125 -14.93 -5.32 -4.58
CA ALA A 125 -15.48 -4.73 -3.38
C ALA A 125 -16.91 -4.24 -3.62
N GLY A 126 -17.88 -4.85 -2.91
CA GLY A 126 -19.24 -4.35 -2.84
C GLY A 126 -19.43 -3.26 -1.77
N PRO A 127 -20.59 -2.57 -1.75
CA PRO A 127 -20.87 -1.51 -0.77
C PRO A 127 -21.16 -2.03 0.65
N THR A 128 -21.42 -3.33 0.81
CA THR A 128 -21.82 -3.95 2.09
C THR A 128 -20.99 -5.20 2.38
N GLY A 129 -20.86 -5.55 3.65
CA GLY A 129 -20.17 -6.76 4.09
C GLY A 129 -18.69 -6.54 4.40
N ARG A 130 -17.96 -7.65 4.57
CA ARG A 130 -16.55 -7.67 4.94
C ARG A 130 -15.70 -8.01 3.74
N VAL A 131 -14.77 -7.12 3.39
CA VAL A 131 -13.91 -7.25 2.22
C VAL A 131 -12.46 -7.02 2.62
N TRP A 132 -11.60 -8.00 2.40
CA TRP A 132 -10.16 -7.84 2.51
C TRP A 132 -9.59 -7.39 1.17
N MET A 133 -8.82 -6.30 1.18
CA MET A 133 -8.03 -5.80 0.07
C MET A 133 -6.57 -6.13 0.30
N LEU A 134 -5.96 -6.79 -0.67
CA LEU A 134 -4.58 -7.26 -0.62
C LEU A 134 -3.82 -6.70 -1.81
N ASP A 135 -2.69 -6.09 -1.52
CA ASP A 135 -1.64 -5.83 -2.50
C ASP A 135 -0.40 -6.58 -2.01
N PRO A 136 -0.01 -7.68 -2.67
CA PRO A 136 1.05 -8.53 -2.19
C PRO A 136 2.43 -7.84 -2.25
N VAL A 137 2.65 -6.90 -3.18
CA VAL A 137 3.89 -6.14 -3.34
C VAL A 137 3.56 -4.77 -3.96
N ASP A 138 3.07 -3.83 -3.15
CA ASP A 138 2.84 -2.47 -3.63
C ASP A 138 4.19 -1.83 -3.95
N GLY A 139 4.33 -1.36 -5.20
CA GLY A 139 5.59 -0.87 -5.73
C GLY A 139 6.48 -1.97 -6.32
N THR A 140 5.94 -2.97 -7.02
CA THR A 140 6.70 -4.05 -7.69
C THR A 140 7.89 -3.55 -8.52
N LYS A 141 7.78 -2.39 -9.17
CA LYS A 141 8.91 -1.76 -9.89
C LYS A 141 10.06 -1.35 -8.97
N GLY A 142 9.76 -0.81 -7.79
CA GLY A 142 10.75 -0.53 -6.74
C GLY A 142 11.37 -1.83 -6.23
N PHE A 143 10.55 -2.83 -5.90
CA PHE A 143 10.98 -4.17 -5.50
C PHE A 143 11.97 -4.81 -6.49
N LEU A 144 11.66 -4.79 -7.79
CA LEU A 144 12.52 -5.39 -8.83
C LEU A 144 13.88 -4.69 -8.92
N ARG A 145 13.93 -3.38 -8.68
CA ARG A 145 15.17 -2.59 -8.57
C ARG A 145 15.88 -2.76 -7.23
N GLY A 146 15.30 -3.53 -6.31
CA GLY A 146 15.80 -3.71 -4.96
C GLY A 146 15.59 -2.48 -4.08
N GLY A 147 14.65 -1.59 -4.42
CA GLY A 147 14.27 -0.40 -3.64
C GLY A 147 13.14 -0.68 -2.64
N GLN A 148 12.28 0.31 -2.42
CA GLN A 148 11.18 0.22 -1.46
C GLN A 148 9.96 -0.50 -2.04
N TYR A 149 9.21 -1.17 -1.16
CA TYR A 149 7.91 -1.81 -1.45
C TYR A 149 7.16 -2.07 -0.15
N VAL A 150 5.86 -2.37 -0.25
CA VAL A 150 5.01 -2.67 0.90
C VAL A 150 4.19 -3.92 0.65
N VAL A 151 4.05 -4.78 1.67
CA VAL A 151 3.09 -5.90 1.65
C VAL A 151 1.83 -5.46 2.40
N CYS A 152 0.67 -5.56 1.77
CA CYS A 152 -0.54 -4.86 2.21
C CYS A 152 -1.70 -5.80 2.51
N ALA A 153 -2.35 -5.59 3.66
CA ALA A 153 -3.62 -6.19 3.99
C ALA A 153 -4.55 -5.21 4.70
N THR A 154 -5.72 -4.95 4.10
CA THR A 154 -6.72 -4.01 4.62
C THR A 154 -8.08 -4.69 4.69
N LEU A 155 -8.80 -4.57 5.80
CA LEU A 155 -10.21 -4.97 5.91
C LEU A 155 -11.11 -3.76 5.79
N LEU A 156 -12.10 -3.81 4.91
CA LEU A 156 -13.23 -2.90 4.83
C LEU A 156 -14.48 -3.58 5.39
N VAL A 157 -15.26 -2.82 6.14
CA VAL A 157 -16.58 -3.23 6.63
C VAL A 157 -17.59 -2.23 6.15
N ASP A 158 -18.57 -2.68 5.37
CA ASP A 158 -19.59 -1.85 4.73
C ASP A 158 -18.98 -0.67 3.96
N GLY A 159 -17.97 -0.98 3.14
CA GLY A 159 -17.25 -0.01 2.31
C GLY A 159 -16.24 0.87 3.05
N ALA A 160 -16.11 0.69 4.37
CA ALA A 160 -15.34 1.59 5.20
C ALA A 160 -14.09 0.87 5.77
N GLU A 161 -12.90 1.37 5.43
CA GLU A 161 -11.59 0.89 5.96
C GLU A 161 -11.58 0.71 7.49
N THR A 162 -11.38 -0.50 7.97
CA THR A 162 -11.57 -0.82 9.40
C THR A 162 -10.28 -1.32 10.06
N VAL A 163 -9.50 -2.13 9.35
CA VAL A 163 -8.19 -2.64 9.80
C VAL A 163 -7.20 -2.48 8.65
N ALA A 164 -5.96 -2.10 8.95
CA ALA A 164 -4.86 -2.13 8.00
C ALA A 164 -3.59 -2.67 8.68
N ALA A 165 -2.84 -3.49 7.94
CA ALA A 165 -1.51 -3.97 8.30
C ALA A 165 -0.60 -3.89 7.07
N PHE A 166 0.55 -3.24 7.23
CA PHE A 166 1.50 -2.96 6.17
C PHE A 166 2.91 -3.34 6.59
N GLY A 167 3.53 -4.23 5.83
CA GLY A 167 4.93 -4.64 6.04
C GLY A 167 5.82 -3.81 5.15
N CYS A 168 6.73 -3.04 5.74
CA CYS A 168 7.68 -2.15 5.06
C CYS A 168 9.11 -2.68 5.25
N PRO A 169 9.61 -3.54 4.35
CA PRO A 169 10.79 -4.36 4.65
C PRO A 169 12.10 -3.58 4.72
N HIS A 170 12.15 -2.37 4.17
CA HIS A 170 13.34 -1.52 4.08
C HIS A 170 13.16 -0.14 4.74
N VAL A 171 12.13 0.03 5.58
CA VAL A 171 11.88 1.30 6.29
C VAL A 171 12.45 1.21 7.71
N ASP A 172 13.55 1.91 7.94
CA ASP A 172 14.06 2.17 9.28
C ASP A 172 13.46 3.45 9.84
N VAL A 173 12.48 3.30 10.74
CA VAL A 173 11.81 4.45 11.36
C VAL A 173 12.78 5.27 12.22
N ALA A 174 13.87 4.68 12.73
CA ALA A 174 14.85 5.39 13.53
C ALA A 174 15.78 6.28 12.69
N ALA A 175 15.95 5.98 11.39
CA ALA A 175 16.76 6.77 10.48
C ALA A 175 16.17 8.17 10.21
N GLY A 176 14.86 8.36 10.39
CA GLY A 176 14.20 9.65 10.25
C GLY A 176 14.09 10.17 8.80
N ALA A 177 14.35 9.31 7.81
CA ALA A 177 14.21 9.58 6.38
C ALA A 177 13.75 8.31 5.65
N ILE A 178 13.16 8.48 4.45
CA ILE A 178 12.84 7.38 3.52
C ILE A 178 13.33 7.78 2.12
N SER A 179 13.95 6.82 1.45
CA SER A 179 14.42 6.86 0.07
C SER A 179 14.27 5.49 -0.57
N GLU A 180 14.08 5.49 -1.90
CA GLU A 180 14.15 4.29 -2.72
C GLU A 180 15.51 3.58 -2.65
N GLN A 181 16.55 4.30 -2.20
CA GLN A 181 17.91 3.76 -2.04
C GLN A 181 18.20 3.23 -0.63
N ASP A 182 17.26 3.34 0.32
CA ASP A 182 17.49 2.86 1.71
C ASP A 182 17.49 1.34 1.83
N ALA A 183 17.18 0.63 0.75
CA ALA A 183 17.17 -0.82 0.73
C ALA A 183 18.58 -1.40 0.87
N GLN A 184 18.82 -2.07 1.99
CA GLN A 184 20.04 -2.84 2.21
C GLN A 184 20.01 -4.12 1.36
N THR A 185 20.87 -4.18 0.35
CA THR A 185 21.00 -5.32 -0.57
C THR A 185 22.04 -6.34 -0.12
N ASP A 186 22.73 -6.10 1.00
CA ASP A 186 23.89 -6.90 1.45
C ASP A 186 23.53 -8.15 2.29
N GLY A 187 22.24 -8.45 2.43
CA GLY A 187 21.77 -9.64 3.14
C GLY A 187 21.81 -9.55 4.67
N THR A 188 22.23 -8.42 5.23
CA THR A 188 21.91 -8.12 6.64
C THR A 188 20.41 -7.84 6.75
N ALA A 189 19.77 -8.29 7.85
CA ALA A 189 18.32 -8.13 8.00
C ALA A 189 18.00 -6.63 8.06
N ALA A 190 17.55 -6.07 6.93
CA ALA A 190 17.15 -4.67 6.85
C ALA A 190 16.20 -4.35 7.99
N ALA A 191 16.51 -3.27 8.72
CA ALA A 191 15.59 -2.68 9.68
C ALA A 191 14.33 -2.30 8.92
N GLY A 192 13.28 -3.10 9.11
CA GLY A 192 11.98 -2.91 8.52
C GLY A 192 10.95 -2.73 9.62
N CYS A 193 9.80 -2.18 9.27
CA CYS A 193 8.72 -1.98 10.23
C CYS A 193 7.40 -2.54 9.70
N LEU A 194 6.51 -2.82 10.63
CA LEU A 194 5.12 -3.08 10.37
C LEU A 194 4.34 -1.87 10.86
N VAL A 195 3.55 -1.27 9.98
CA VAL A 195 2.62 -0.18 10.30
C VAL A 195 1.20 -0.72 10.25
N ALA A 196 0.40 -0.38 11.26
CA ALA A 196 -0.94 -0.92 11.42
C ALA A 196 -1.91 0.11 12.00
N ALA A 197 -3.20 -0.05 11.72
CA ALA A 197 -4.25 0.75 12.36
C ALA A 197 -5.55 -0.02 12.49
N ILE A 198 -6.37 0.38 13.47
CA ILE A 198 -7.79 0.08 13.54
C ILE A 198 -8.51 1.42 13.58
N ARG A 199 -9.56 1.58 12.77
CA ARG A 199 -10.34 2.83 12.74
C ARG A 199 -10.78 3.24 14.14
N GLY A 200 -10.53 4.50 14.49
CA GLY A 200 -10.85 5.12 15.77
C GLY A 200 -9.93 4.73 16.93
N ARG A 201 -8.85 3.97 16.68
CA ARG A 201 -7.91 3.50 17.73
C ARG A 201 -6.48 4.02 17.56
N GLY A 202 -6.22 4.81 16.52
CA GLY A 202 -4.90 5.28 16.16
C GLY A 202 -4.13 4.32 15.27
N ALA A 203 -3.00 4.83 14.76
CA ALA A 203 -2.02 4.06 14.03
C ALA A 203 -0.85 3.66 14.95
N PHE A 204 -0.22 2.54 14.63
CA PHE A 204 0.84 1.91 15.39
C PHE A 204 1.97 1.47 14.47
N VAL A 205 3.17 1.39 15.03
CA VAL A 205 4.34 0.84 14.35
C VAL A 205 5.07 -0.11 15.27
N ARG A 206 5.64 -1.18 14.70
CA ARG A 206 6.51 -2.13 15.39
C ARG A 206 7.64 -2.59 14.46
N PRO A 207 8.78 -3.05 14.97
CA PRO A 207 9.79 -3.70 14.13
C PRO A 207 9.24 -4.95 13.43
N LEU A 208 9.66 -5.19 12.19
CA LEU A 208 9.49 -6.49 11.55
C LEU A 208 10.43 -7.52 12.18
N SER A 209 9.94 -8.75 12.31
CA SER A 209 10.73 -9.90 12.75
C SER A 209 10.44 -11.12 11.87
N THR A 210 11.11 -12.24 12.12
CA THR A 210 10.75 -13.53 11.52
C THR A 210 9.86 -14.39 12.42
N GLY A 211 9.59 -13.97 13.66
CA GLY A 211 8.91 -14.77 14.69
C GLY A 211 7.60 -14.15 15.19
N ALA A 212 7.47 -14.00 16.51
CA ALA A 212 6.33 -13.34 17.14
C ALA A 212 6.32 -11.83 16.85
N LEU A 213 5.13 -11.21 16.86
CA LEU A 213 5.04 -9.76 16.71
C LEU A 213 5.76 -9.04 17.85
N ALA A 214 6.66 -8.12 17.50
CA ALA A 214 7.31 -7.23 18.45
C ALA A 214 6.29 -6.28 19.13
N GLU A 215 6.72 -5.63 20.21
CA GLU A 215 5.91 -4.62 20.88
C GLU A 215 5.57 -3.47 19.91
N ARG A 216 4.30 -3.03 19.93
CA ARG A 216 3.84 -1.90 19.11
C ARG A 216 3.92 -0.60 19.90
N ARG A 217 4.37 0.46 19.24
CA ARG A 217 4.26 1.84 19.73
C ARG A 217 3.23 2.60 18.91
N ARG A 218 2.52 3.53 19.54
CA ARG A 218 1.59 4.42 18.84
C ARG A 218 2.39 5.38 17.97
N ILE A 219 1.92 5.62 16.74
CA ILE A 219 2.41 6.72 15.92
C ILE A 219 1.82 8.00 16.50
N GLU A 220 2.70 8.91 16.93
CA GLU A 220 2.27 10.18 17.50
C GLU A 220 1.59 11.04 16.44
N GLN A 221 0.57 11.79 16.85
CA GLN A 221 -0.04 12.77 15.96
C GLN A 221 1.01 13.78 15.53
N ARG A 222 1.00 14.10 14.23
CA ARG A 222 1.92 15.08 13.68
C ARG A 222 1.77 16.42 14.39
N ARG A 223 2.91 17.10 14.58
CA ARG A 223 2.91 18.51 14.95
C ARG A 223 2.23 19.32 13.85
N PRO A 224 1.52 20.40 14.20
CA PRO A 224 1.00 21.35 13.21
C PRO A 224 2.09 21.80 12.25
N VAL A 225 1.71 22.01 10.99
CA VAL A 225 2.61 22.61 10.00
C VAL A 225 2.55 24.11 10.20
N ASP A 226 3.62 24.67 10.75
CA ASP A 226 3.70 26.10 11.08
C ASP A 226 4.17 26.96 9.88
N ASP A 227 4.75 26.33 8.84
CA ASP A 227 5.30 27.02 7.67
C ASP A 227 5.14 26.19 6.39
N LEU A 228 4.22 26.59 5.51
CA LEU A 228 3.94 25.92 4.24
C LEU A 228 5.12 25.94 3.26
N ARG A 229 6.07 26.86 3.45
CA ARG A 229 7.25 26.96 2.57
C ARG A 229 8.23 25.81 2.77
N ARG A 230 8.07 25.05 3.85
CA ARG A 230 8.95 23.92 4.26
C ARG A 230 8.31 22.55 4.02
N LEU A 231 7.20 22.49 3.30
CA LEU A 231 6.53 21.22 2.99
C LEU A 231 7.44 20.30 2.19
N ARG A 232 7.57 19.05 2.67
CA ARG A 232 8.24 17.96 1.95
C ARG A 232 7.20 17.23 1.11
N PHE A 233 7.34 17.32 -0.21
CA PHE A 233 6.48 16.61 -1.14
C PHE A 233 6.99 15.19 -1.36
N CYS A 234 6.07 14.26 -1.60
CA CYS A 234 6.39 12.90 -1.97
C CYS A 234 5.53 12.45 -3.15
N GLU A 235 6.16 11.91 -4.19
CA GLU A 235 5.52 11.50 -5.43
C GLU A 235 6.17 10.25 -6.01
N ASN A 236 5.71 9.84 -7.20
CA ASN A 236 6.43 8.88 -8.03
C ASN A 236 6.70 9.54 -9.40
N ALA A 237 7.97 9.86 -9.70
CA ALA A 237 8.32 10.49 -10.97
C ALA A 237 8.54 9.50 -12.12
N GLU A 238 8.71 8.22 -11.81
CA GLU A 238 8.99 7.16 -12.80
C GLU A 238 7.78 6.23 -12.98
N THR A 239 6.59 6.82 -13.15
CA THR A 239 5.36 6.09 -13.46
C THR A 239 5.23 5.78 -14.95
N THR A 240 4.49 4.73 -15.28
CA THR A 240 3.96 4.51 -16.65
C THR A 240 2.95 5.59 -17.03
N SER A 241 2.32 6.19 -16.02
CA SER A 241 1.41 7.32 -16.16
C SER A 241 2.13 8.64 -16.38
N PRO A 242 1.64 9.51 -17.27
CA PRO A 242 2.17 10.83 -17.47
C PRO A 242 1.80 11.75 -16.30
N GLN A 243 2.78 12.52 -15.88
CA GLN A 243 2.72 13.34 -14.68
C GLN A 243 2.25 14.77 -15.03
N PHE A 244 1.22 15.31 -14.34
CA PHE A 244 0.74 16.71 -14.48
C PHE A 244 1.85 17.77 -14.44
N ALA A 245 1.98 18.62 -15.46
CA ALA A 245 3.13 19.54 -15.55
C ALA A 245 3.18 20.59 -14.40
N GLY A 246 2.02 21.04 -13.91
CA GLY A 246 1.91 22.12 -12.92
C GLY A 246 2.21 21.75 -11.45
N ARG A 247 2.83 20.60 -11.15
CA ARG A 247 3.13 20.22 -9.75
C ARG A 247 4.04 21.22 -9.04
N ALA A 248 5.08 21.70 -9.72
CA ALA A 248 5.97 22.71 -9.15
C ALA A 248 5.26 24.05 -8.93
N GLU A 249 4.26 24.38 -9.75
CA GLU A 249 3.43 25.59 -9.61
C GLU A 249 2.53 25.49 -8.38
N ILE A 250 1.99 24.30 -8.06
CA ILE A 250 1.21 24.08 -6.83
C ILE A 250 2.08 24.30 -5.60
N ALA A 251 3.30 23.76 -5.60
CA ALA A 251 4.24 23.99 -4.53
C ALA A 251 4.60 25.47 -4.39
N ALA A 252 4.84 26.16 -5.51
CA ALA A 252 5.11 27.59 -5.53
C ALA A 252 3.92 28.42 -5.00
N ALA A 253 2.69 28.05 -5.32
CA ALA A 253 1.48 28.67 -4.79
C ALA A 253 1.33 28.51 -3.27
N LEU A 254 1.87 27.43 -2.70
CA LEU A 254 2.00 27.22 -1.24
C LEU A 254 3.22 27.92 -0.62
N GLY A 255 3.99 28.65 -1.42
CA GLY A 255 5.16 29.41 -1.00
C GLY A 255 6.48 28.62 -1.00
N ALA A 256 6.50 27.38 -1.51
CA ALA A 256 7.74 26.64 -1.63
C ALA A 256 8.67 27.31 -2.67
N THR A 257 9.94 27.49 -2.31
CA THR A 257 10.94 28.13 -3.18
C THR A 257 11.63 27.14 -4.12
N THR A 258 11.45 25.83 -3.90
CA THR A 258 12.11 24.79 -4.67
C THR A 258 11.21 23.56 -4.75
N TRP A 259 11.16 22.95 -5.94
CA TRP A 259 10.50 21.67 -6.16
C TRP A 259 11.55 20.55 -6.07
N ALA A 260 11.53 19.79 -4.97
CA ALA A 260 12.42 18.67 -4.72
C ALA A 260 11.67 17.55 -3.96
N PRO A 261 10.71 16.89 -4.60
CA PRO A 261 9.93 15.85 -3.95
C PRO A 261 10.76 14.58 -3.72
N MET A 262 10.41 13.81 -2.70
CA MET A 262 10.90 12.45 -2.54
C MET A 262 10.17 11.56 -3.56
N HIS A 263 10.93 10.72 -4.27
CA HIS A 263 10.37 9.80 -5.25
C HIS A 263 10.28 8.40 -4.66
N ILE A 264 9.06 7.88 -4.51
CA ILE A 264 8.76 6.55 -3.97
C ILE A 264 7.81 5.83 -4.93
N PHE A 265 8.13 4.59 -5.31
CA PHE A 265 7.34 3.77 -6.23
C PHE A 265 6.02 3.33 -5.60
N SER A 266 6.10 2.76 -4.39
CA SER A 266 4.96 2.26 -3.62
C SER A 266 3.98 3.37 -3.29
N THR A 267 2.69 3.16 -3.60
CA THR A 267 1.64 4.13 -3.27
C THR A 267 1.32 4.14 -1.78
N GLN A 268 1.26 2.97 -1.17
CA GLN A 268 1.02 2.80 0.26
C GLN A 268 2.16 3.43 1.07
N LEU A 269 3.42 3.22 0.70
CA LEU A 269 4.56 3.80 1.42
C LEU A 269 4.52 5.33 1.43
N ARG A 270 3.93 5.98 0.42
CA ARG A 270 3.72 7.44 0.43
C ARG A 270 2.77 7.86 1.56
N TYR A 271 1.68 7.13 1.78
CA TYR A 271 0.81 7.37 2.95
C TYR A 271 1.51 7.07 4.27
N LEU A 272 2.32 6.01 4.33
CA LEU A 272 3.05 5.65 5.55
C LEU A 272 4.15 6.68 5.86
N ALA A 273 4.83 7.23 4.85
CA ALA A 273 5.77 8.33 5.02
C ALA A 273 5.06 9.58 5.58
N LEU A 274 3.83 9.86 5.14
CA LEU A 274 3.02 10.93 5.75
C LEU A 274 2.72 10.62 7.22
N ALA A 275 2.21 9.42 7.52
CA ALA A 275 1.85 9.00 8.88
C ALA A 275 3.04 9.00 9.84
N LEU A 276 4.21 8.57 9.38
CA LEU A 276 5.45 8.52 10.17
C LEU A 276 6.15 9.88 10.36
N GLY A 277 5.62 10.96 9.79
CA GLY A 277 6.25 12.28 9.94
C GLY A 277 7.37 12.59 8.93
N LEU A 278 7.50 11.78 7.87
CA LEU A 278 8.65 11.78 6.96
C LEU A 278 8.38 12.54 5.64
N ALA A 279 7.12 12.62 5.22
CA ALA A 279 6.64 13.48 4.12
C ALA A 279 5.46 14.33 4.58
N ASP A 280 5.21 15.50 4.00
CA ASP A 280 4.11 16.39 4.40
C ASP A 280 2.96 16.44 3.38
N VAL A 281 3.25 16.28 2.09
CA VAL A 281 2.23 16.29 1.03
C VAL A 281 2.49 15.18 0.03
N VAL A 282 1.44 14.41 -0.29
CA VAL A 282 1.39 13.54 -1.47
C VAL A 282 0.33 14.09 -2.40
N LEU A 283 0.70 14.28 -3.66
CA LEU A 283 -0.19 14.75 -4.71
C LEU A 283 -0.14 13.79 -5.90
N ARG A 284 -1.30 13.34 -6.34
CA ARG A 284 -1.46 12.60 -7.60
C ARG A 284 -2.44 13.35 -8.49
N ALA A 285 -1.95 13.82 -9.62
CA ALA A 285 -2.71 14.55 -10.62
C ALA A 285 -2.60 13.80 -11.96
N PRO A 286 -3.53 12.87 -12.24
CA PRO A 286 -3.53 12.10 -13.49
C PRO A 286 -3.94 12.99 -14.66
N ARG A 287 -3.60 12.59 -15.89
CA ARG A 287 -4.14 13.28 -17.08
C ARG A 287 -5.62 12.93 -17.28
N PRO A 288 -6.44 13.84 -17.83
CA PRO A 288 -7.81 13.50 -18.23
C PRO A 288 -7.83 12.30 -19.18
N GLY A 289 -8.70 11.32 -18.91
CA GLY A 289 -8.80 10.08 -19.68
C GLY A 289 -7.80 8.99 -19.30
N GLU A 290 -6.90 9.24 -18.34
CA GLU A 290 -6.08 8.18 -17.74
C GLU A 290 -6.96 7.22 -16.93
N ALA A 291 -6.58 5.94 -16.91
CA ALA A 291 -7.27 4.94 -16.11
C ALA A 291 -7.23 5.32 -14.61
N PRO A 292 -8.34 5.11 -13.88
CA PRO A 292 -8.33 5.26 -12.43
C PRO A 292 -7.37 4.25 -11.81
N PRO A 293 -6.72 4.60 -10.69
CA PRO A 293 -5.85 3.67 -9.97
C PRO A 293 -6.70 2.62 -9.27
N HIS A 294 -6.08 1.49 -8.94
CA HIS A 294 -6.72 0.43 -8.21
C HIS A 294 -6.98 0.80 -6.76
N ILE A 295 -8.03 0.26 -6.16
CA ILE A 295 -8.39 0.57 -4.77
C ILE A 295 -7.39 0.02 -3.75
N TRP A 296 -6.73 -1.10 -4.03
CA TRP A 296 -5.76 -1.72 -3.11
C TRP A 296 -4.47 -0.90 -2.96
N ASP A 297 -4.13 -0.05 -3.93
CA ASP A 297 -3.01 0.91 -3.83
C ASP A 297 -3.23 1.99 -2.76
N HIS A 298 -4.49 2.19 -2.33
CA HIS A 298 -4.90 3.32 -1.50
C HIS A 298 -5.58 2.89 -0.19
N ALA A 299 -6.38 1.83 -0.23
CA ALA A 299 -7.14 1.36 0.92
C ALA A 299 -6.22 0.92 2.05
N GLY A 300 -6.55 1.36 3.26
CA GLY A 300 -5.79 1.19 4.49
C GLY A 300 -4.74 2.28 4.69
N GLY A 301 -4.02 2.71 3.64
CA GLY A 301 -3.05 3.80 3.73
C GLY A 301 -3.72 5.13 4.06
N VAL A 302 -4.88 5.37 3.44
CA VAL A 302 -5.75 6.52 3.76
C VAL A 302 -6.16 6.49 5.23
N MET A 303 -6.72 5.38 5.71
CA MET A 303 -7.10 5.23 7.12
C MET A 303 -5.90 5.39 8.06
N VAL A 304 -4.77 4.73 7.81
CA VAL A 304 -3.57 4.83 8.65
C VAL A 304 -3.12 6.28 8.79
N PHE A 305 -3.12 7.04 7.69
CA PHE A 305 -2.75 8.44 7.75
C PHE A 305 -3.79 9.30 8.47
N ALA A 306 -5.09 9.04 8.27
CA ALA A 306 -6.16 9.71 9.00
C ALA A 306 -6.06 9.50 10.52
N GLU A 307 -5.77 8.27 10.96
CA GLU A 307 -5.54 7.93 12.38
C GLU A 307 -4.29 8.61 12.98
N ALA A 308 -3.35 9.08 12.13
CA ALA A 308 -2.19 9.88 12.49
C ALA A 308 -2.44 11.41 12.43
N GLY A 309 -3.68 11.85 12.15
CA GLY A 309 -4.08 13.26 12.06
C GLY A 309 -4.01 13.85 10.64
N GLY A 310 -3.87 12.99 9.63
CA GLY A 310 -3.90 13.36 8.23
C GLY A 310 -5.31 13.55 7.66
N LYS A 311 -5.39 14.10 6.45
CA LYS A 311 -6.59 14.10 5.62
C LYS A 311 -6.22 13.72 4.18
N VAL A 312 -7.08 12.94 3.56
CA VAL A 312 -6.95 12.50 2.17
C VAL A 312 -8.27 12.76 1.44
N THR A 313 -8.20 13.41 0.30
CA THR A 313 -9.33 13.56 -0.63
C THR A 313 -8.85 13.42 -2.07
N ASP A 314 -9.79 13.36 -3.00
CA ASP A 314 -9.50 13.67 -4.41
C ASP A 314 -9.21 15.17 -4.61
N LEU A 315 -8.92 15.59 -5.85
CA LEU A 315 -8.59 16.99 -6.15
C LEU A 315 -9.79 17.95 -5.99
N ASN A 316 -11.01 17.44 -5.88
CA ASN A 316 -12.23 18.22 -5.63
C ASN A 316 -12.61 18.29 -4.15
N GLY A 317 -11.85 17.62 -3.27
CA GLY A 317 -12.13 17.58 -1.83
C GLY A 317 -13.11 16.48 -1.42
N LYS A 318 -13.44 15.53 -2.30
CA LYS A 318 -14.29 14.38 -2.00
C LYS A 318 -13.46 13.26 -1.37
N ASP A 319 -14.02 12.58 -0.38
CA ASP A 319 -13.40 11.38 0.19
C ASP A 319 -13.26 10.27 -0.88
N LEU A 320 -12.26 9.39 -0.72
CA LEU A 320 -12.07 8.28 -1.64
C LEU A 320 -13.16 7.22 -1.47
N VAL A 321 -13.66 6.69 -2.60
CA VAL A 321 -14.75 5.72 -2.65
C VAL A 321 -14.21 4.36 -3.06
N PHE A 322 -14.13 3.44 -2.08
CA PHE A 322 -13.59 2.09 -2.28
C PHE A 322 -14.63 1.03 -2.66
N THR A 323 -15.87 1.45 -2.96
CA THR A 323 -17.02 0.55 -3.20
C THR A 323 -17.49 0.54 -4.66
N ALA A 324 -16.78 1.23 -5.56
CA ALA A 324 -17.19 1.44 -6.95
C ALA A 324 -16.58 0.41 -7.93
N GLY A 325 -16.19 -0.78 -7.43
CA GLY A 325 -15.54 -1.83 -8.21
C GLY A 325 -14.13 -2.11 -7.69
N ARG A 326 -13.18 -2.29 -8.61
CA ARG A 326 -11.75 -2.53 -8.31
C ARG A 326 -10.88 -1.26 -8.43
N ASP A 327 -11.44 -0.18 -8.97
CA ASP A 327 -10.72 1.06 -9.25
C ASP A 327 -11.42 2.26 -8.62
N LEU A 328 -10.68 3.34 -8.37
CA LEU A 328 -11.21 4.62 -7.87
C LEU A 328 -11.92 5.41 -8.99
N THR A 329 -12.94 4.82 -9.61
CA THR A 329 -13.73 5.42 -10.71
C THR A 329 -14.52 6.67 -10.29
N GLU A 330 -14.81 6.79 -9.00
CA GLU A 330 -15.61 7.86 -8.40
C GLU A 330 -14.77 9.05 -7.88
N ASN A 331 -13.45 9.03 -8.12
CA ASN A 331 -12.51 10.04 -7.66
C ASN A 331 -11.55 10.43 -8.79
N PHE A 332 -11.14 11.71 -8.81
CA PHE A 332 -10.13 12.20 -9.76
C PHE A 332 -8.92 12.78 -9.05
N GLY A 333 -7.77 12.13 -9.24
CA GLY A 333 -6.53 12.48 -8.54
C GLY A 333 -6.65 12.36 -7.01
N LEU A 334 -5.69 12.93 -6.31
CA LEU A 334 -5.53 12.76 -4.86
C LEU A 334 -4.66 13.86 -4.27
N VAL A 335 -5.07 14.35 -3.09
CA VAL A 335 -4.24 15.11 -2.15
C VAL A 335 -4.25 14.39 -0.80
N ALA A 336 -3.07 14.17 -0.23
CA ALA A 336 -2.93 13.74 1.16
C ALA A 336 -1.95 14.66 1.88
N CYS A 337 -2.37 15.26 2.98
CA CYS A 337 -1.56 16.15 3.82
C CYS A 337 -2.14 16.26 5.24
N PRO A 338 -1.44 16.89 6.21
CA PRO A 338 -2.00 17.16 7.52
C PRO A 338 -3.34 17.88 7.45
N ALA A 339 -4.31 17.47 8.27
CA ALA A 339 -5.68 17.97 8.18
C ALA A 339 -5.78 19.50 8.30
N GLY A 340 -4.91 20.11 9.12
CA GLY A 340 -4.87 21.55 9.37
C GLY A 340 -4.51 22.42 8.16
N ILE A 341 -3.83 21.87 7.14
CA ILE A 341 -3.43 22.61 5.93
C ILE A 341 -4.18 22.16 4.68
N HIS A 342 -5.04 21.15 4.79
CA HIS A 342 -5.66 20.51 3.64
C HIS A 342 -6.49 21.46 2.78
N ALA A 343 -7.24 22.38 3.39
CA ALA A 343 -8.02 23.37 2.64
C ALA A 343 -7.11 24.29 1.80
N GLN A 344 -5.98 24.72 2.34
CA GLN A 344 -5.01 25.57 1.65
C GLN A 344 -4.33 24.83 0.50
N VAL A 345 -4.02 23.54 0.67
CA VAL A 345 -3.46 22.71 -0.39
C VAL A 345 -4.48 22.52 -1.52
N ILE A 346 -5.75 22.23 -1.21
CA ILE A 346 -6.80 22.11 -2.23
C ILE A 346 -7.02 23.44 -2.97
N GLU A 347 -7.03 24.57 -2.27
CA GLU A 347 -7.14 25.89 -2.89
C GLU A 347 -5.98 26.16 -3.86
N ALA A 348 -4.74 25.88 -3.45
CA ALA A 348 -3.57 26.01 -4.32
C ALA A 348 -3.64 25.09 -5.55
N VAL A 349 -4.08 23.85 -5.37
CA VAL A 349 -4.33 22.90 -6.46
C VAL A 349 -5.35 23.48 -7.44
N LYS A 350 -6.55 23.87 -6.98
CA LYS A 350 -7.60 24.40 -7.85
C LYS A 350 -7.16 25.67 -8.58
N GLY A 351 -6.45 26.56 -7.90
CA GLY A 351 -5.92 27.79 -8.48
C GLY A 351 -4.94 27.53 -9.63
N VAL A 352 -4.06 26.53 -9.50
CA VAL A 352 -3.16 26.14 -10.60
C VAL A 352 -3.93 25.46 -11.72
N PHE A 353 -4.84 24.53 -11.41
CA PHE A 353 -5.62 23.80 -12.41
C PHE A 353 -6.52 24.71 -13.26
N ALA A 354 -6.96 25.87 -12.73
CA ALA A 354 -7.71 26.87 -13.51
C ALA A 354 -6.94 27.41 -14.73
N ALA A 355 -5.60 27.29 -14.75
CA ALA A 355 -4.76 27.66 -15.88
C ALA A 355 -4.58 26.54 -16.93
N TYR A 356 -5.15 25.35 -16.71
CA TYR A 356 -5.00 24.18 -17.58
C TYR A 356 -6.36 23.75 -18.16
N PRO A 357 -6.74 24.25 -19.36
CA PRO A 357 -8.08 24.08 -19.92
C PRO A 357 -8.53 22.62 -20.08
N GLU A 358 -7.60 21.68 -20.25
CA GLU A 358 -7.90 20.25 -20.36
C GLU A 358 -8.51 19.65 -19.08
N TYR A 359 -8.39 20.33 -17.93
CA TYR A 359 -9.01 19.93 -16.66
C TYR A 359 -10.32 20.67 -16.34
N ASN A 360 -10.75 21.60 -17.20
CA ASN A 360 -11.99 22.35 -16.99
C ASN A 360 -13.19 21.41 -16.91
N GLY A 361 -13.99 21.56 -15.85
CA GLY A 361 -15.16 20.71 -15.58
C GLY A 361 -14.83 19.35 -14.94
N ILE A 362 -13.54 19.01 -14.80
CA ILE A 362 -13.08 17.82 -14.06
C ILE A 362 -12.66 18.24 -12.64
N VAL A 363 -11.84 19.28 -12.53
CA VAL A 363 -11.48 19.92 -11.26
C VAL A 363 -12.28 21.22 -11.14
N GLN A 364 -13.11 21.32 -10.12
CA GLN A 364 -14.00 22.45 -9.89
C GLN A 364 -13.22 23.60 -9.25
N SER A 365 -13.20 24.78 -9.88
CA SER A 365 -12.53 25.97 -9.34
C SER A 365 -13.18 26.49 -8.07
#